data_AF-A0A4Z0KDJ3-F1
#
_entry.id   AF-A0A4Z0KDJ3-F1
#
_cell.length_a   1.000
_cell.length_b   1.000
_cell.length_c   1.000
_cell.angle_alpha   90.00
_cell.angle_beta   90.00
_cell.angle_gamma   90.00
#
_symmetry.space_group_name_H-M   'P 1'
#
loop_
_entity.id
_entity.type
_entity.pdbx_description
1 polymer ?
#
loop_
_entity_poly.entity_id
_entity_poly.type
_entity_poly.pdbx_seq_one_letter_code
_entity_poly.pdbx_strand_id
1 'polypeptide(L)'
;LQDPELLSALLSRRDYSTDAWWMIAVSATPDAPYTLAQLQAALQHPVFPLYLGRKSHPLALPLAPQLLEGRAPDALREAYRQYQDKFNALRLPLPRLQNECWWEGEHDGLTANKILRRRDMPLSRQQWLFGERSVNQGPWLSKEDACISQE
;
A
#
# COMPACT_ATOMS: atom_id res chain seq x y z
N LEU A 1 35.16 -23.43 26.90
CA LEU A 1 35.34 -23.97 25.54
C LEU A 1 33.98 -24.48 25.10
N GLN A 2 33.24 -23.72 24.29
CA GLN A 2 31.98 -24.16 23.70
C GLN A 2 32.29 -25.29 22.71
N ASP A 3 31.61 -26.42 22.88
CA ASP A 3 31.72 -27.59 22.02
C ASP A 3 31.24 -27.23 20.59
N PRO A 4 32.08 -27.36 19.55
CA PRO A 4 31.71 -27.08 18.17
C PRO A 4 30.58 -28.01 17.64
N GLU A 5 30.34 -29.16 18.27
CA GLU A 5 29.28 -30.10 17.87
C GLU A 5 27.89 -29.71 18.43
N LEU A 6 27.82 -28.81 19.41
CA LEU A 6 26.58 -28.23 19.96
C LEU A 6 26.10 -27.00 19.16
N LEU A 7 26.24 -27.03 17.84
CA LEU A 7 25.54 -26.13 16.92
C LEU A 7 24.04 -26.48 16.93
N SER A 8 23.37 -26.16 18.03
CA SER A 8 21.92 -26.23 18.13
C SER A 8 21.29 -25.39 17.02
N ALA A 9 20.30 -25.96 16.32
CA ALA A 9 19.61 -25.25 15.25
C ALA A 9 19.00 -23.95 15.79
N LEU A 10 19.37 -22.82 15.19
CA LEU A 10 18.75 -21.53 15.47
C LEU A 10 17.33 -21.52 14.90
N LEU A 11 16.33 -21.66 15.77
CA LEU A 11 14.92 -21.57 15.41
C LEU A 11 14.47 -20.12 15.37
N SER A 12 13.88 -19.70 14.26
CA SER A 12 13.22 -18.39 14.14
C SER A 12 11.76 -18.56 13.75
N ARG A 13 10.88 -17.73 14.32
CA ARG A 13 9.47 -17.64 13.95
C ARG A 13 9.24 -16.33 13.21
N ARG A 14 8.40 -16.37 12.19
CA ARG A 14 8.11 -15.23 11.32
C ARG A 14 6.62 -15.25 10.99
N ASP A 15 5.97 -14.13 11.24
CA ASP A 15 4.56 -13.94 10.89
C ASP A 15 4.44 -13.40 9.46
N TYR A 16 3.32 -13.76 8.83
CA TYR A 16 2.98 -13.42 7.45
C TYR A 16 1.47 -13.22 7.31
N SER A 17 1.06 -12.32 6.42
CA SER A 17 -0.33 -12.19 5.99
C SER A 17 -0.58 -13.07 4.76
N THR A 18 -1.68 -13.81 4.76
CA THR A 18 -2.10 -14.68 3.64
C THR A 18 -3.36 -14.14 2.99
N ASP A 19 -3.56 -14.45 1.71
CA ASP A 19 -4.80 -14.15 0.94
C ASP A 19 -5.26 -12.70 1.02
N ALA A 20 -4.30 -11.77 1.04
CA ALA A 20 -4.53 -10.34 1.14
C ALA A 20 -4.07 -9.62 -0.12
N TRP A 21 -4.75 -8.51 -0.42
CA TRP A 21 -4.36 -7.58 -1.46
C TRP A 21 -4.49 -6.15 -0.95
N TRP A 22 -3.70 -5.25 -1.51
CA TRP A 22 -3.61 -3.86 -1.09
C TRP A 22 -3.76 -2.94 -2.30
N MET A 23 -4.43 -1.81 -2.07
CA MET A 23 -4.41 -0.68 -2.98
C MET A 23 -3.57 0.43 -2.35
N ILE A 24 -2.57 0.92 -3.08
CA ILE A 24 -1.61 1.91 -2.60
C ILE A 24 -1.69 3.12 -3.54
N ALA A 25 -1.84 4.30 -2.95
CA ALA A 25 -1.70 5.57 -3.65
C ALA A 25 -0.41 6.26 -3.21
N VAL A 26 0.22 6.96 -4.15
CA VAL A 26 1.43 7.75 -3.91
C VAL A 26 1.21 9.14 -4.50
N SER A 27 1.46 10.16 -3.69
CA SER A 27 1.52 11.55 -4.13
C SER A 27 2.96 12.05 -4.11
N ALA A 28 3.34 12.86 -5.09
CA ALA A 28 4.66 13.49 -5.10
C ALA A 28 4.75 14.56 -4.01
N THR A 29 5.85 14.57 -3.26
CA THR A 29 6.24 15.70 -2.41
C THR A 29 6.88 16.80 -3.25
N PRO A 30 6.95 18.06 -2.75
CA PRO A 30 7.57 19.16 -3.49
C PRO A 30 9.03 18.92 -3.89
N ASP A 31 9.76 18.09 -3.12
CA ASP A 31 11.16 17.74 -3.29
C ASP A 31 11.36 16.33 -3.88
N ALA A 32 10.31 15.70 -4.41
CA ALA A 32 10.39 14.36 -4.94
C ALA A 32 11.44 14.27 -6.09
N PRO A 33 12.42 13.36 -6.00
CA PRO A 33 13.49 13.27 -7.00
C PRO A 33 13.02 12.65 -8.33
N TYR A 34 11.82 12.06 -8.35
CA TYR A 34 11.23 11.42 -9.51
C TYR A 34 9.77 11.83 -9.66
N THR A 35 9.33 11.94 -10.91
CA THR A 35 7.92 12.16 -11.24
C THR A 35 7.10 10.90 -11.03
N LEU A 36 5.78 11.05 -10.82
CA LEU A 36 4.87 9.91 -10.74
C LEU A 36 4.86 9.08 -12.05
N ALA A 37 5.06 9.71 -13.20
CA ALA A 37 5.17 9.01 -14.48
C ALA A 37 6.42 8.13 -14.58
N GLN A 38 7.57 8.61 -14.09
CA GLN A 38 8.78 7.79 -14.00
C GLN A 38 8.59 6.60 -13.04
N LEU A 39 7.92 6.82 -11.90
CA LEU A 39 7.60 5.74 -10.96
C LEU A 39 6.66 4.71 -11.60
N GLN A 40 5.61 5.15 -12.31
CA GLN A 40 4.70 4.26 -13.03
C GLN A 40 5.46 3.36 -14.02
N ALA A 41 6.32 3.95 -14.86
CA ALA A 41 7.10 3.21 -15.84
C ALA A 41 8.03 2.18 -15.17
N ALA A 42 8.68 2.56 -14.06
CA ALA A 42 9.55 1.66 -13.30
C ALA A 42 8.80 0.49 -12.64
N LEU A 43 7.54 0.70 -12.24
CA LEU A 43 6.69 -0.36 -11.67
C LEU A 43 6.14 -1.31 -12.75
N GLN A 44 5.95 -0.83 -13.98
CA GLN A 44 5.56 -1.65 -15.13
C GLN A 44 6.73 -2.47 -15.69
N HIS A 45 7.94 -1.91 -15.63
CA HIS A 45 9.17 -2.55 -16.12
C HIS A 45 10.26 -2.56 -15.03
N PRO A 46 10.07 -3.34 -13.96
CA PRO A 46 11.00 -3.34 -12.84
C PRO A 46 12.34 -3.97 -13.23
N VAL A 47 13.43 -3.28 -12.90
CA VAL A 47 14.81 -3.78 -13.11
C VAL A 47 15.20 -4.84 -12.06
N PHE A 48 14.55 -4.79 -10.89
CA PHE A 48 14.75 -5.76 -9.82
C PHE A 48 13.47 -6.58 -9.57
N PRO A 49 13.58 -7.87 -9.20
CA PRO A 49 12.43 -8.66 -8.80
C PRO A 49 11.69 -8.00 -7.63
N LEU A 50 10.39 -7.77 -7.81
CA LEU A 50 9.52 -7.19 -6.80
C LEU A 50 9.04 -8.27 -5.82
N TYR A 51 8.97 -7.93 -4.54
CA TYR A 51 8.47 -8.81 -3.47
C TYR A 51 7.81 -8.02 -2.36
N LEU A 52 6.83 -8.63 -1.68
CA LEU A 52 6.08 -8.03 -0.59
C LEU A 52 6.76 -8.29 0.76
N GLY A 53 7.69 -7.40 1.13
CA GLY A 53 8.40 -7.44 2.41
C GLY A 53 9.59 -8.40 2.42
N ARG A 54 9.39 -9.70 2.26
CA ARG A 54 10.47 -10.71 2.23
C ARG A 54 10.62 -11.31 0.83
N LYS A 55 11.84 -11.66 0.41
CA LYS A 55 12.11 -12.22 -0.94
C LYS A 55 11.29 -13.47 -1.29
N SER A 56 10.86 -14.23 -0.28
CA SER A 56 10.00 -15.41 -0.45
C SER A 56 8.52 -15.08 -0.71
N HIS A 57 8.15 -13.80 -0.79
CA HIS A 57 6.77 -13.32 -0.98
C HIS A 57 6.66 -12.63 -2.34
N PRO A 58 6.58 -13.40 -3.45
CA PRO A 58 6.38 -12.83 -4.78
C PRO A 58 4.98 -12.21 -4.89
N LEU A 59 4.77 -11.37 -5.91
CA LEU A 59 3.43 -10.89 -6.22
C LEU A 59 2.59 -11.99 -6.88
N ALA A 60 1.34 -12.12 -6.45
CA ALA A 60 0.37 -13.03 -7.07
C ALA A 60 -0.23 -12.46 -8.37
N LEU A 61 -0.19 -11.13 -8.53
CA LEU A 61 -0.67 -10.42 -9.72
C LEU A 61 0.38 -9.37 -10.16
N PRO A 62 0.51 -9.09 -11.46
CA PRO A 62 1.29 -7.95 -11.93
C PRO A 62 0.80 -6.64 -11.30
N LEU A 63 1.72 -5.71 -11.04
CA LEU A 63 1.32 -4.35 -10.69
C LEU A 63 0.61 -3.70 -11.88
N ALA A 64 -0.43 -2.91 -11.59
CA ALA A 64 -1.19 -2.18 -12.59
C ALA A 64 -1.25 -0.68 -12.23
N PRO A 65 -0.09 0.01 -12.11
CA PRO A 65 -0.03 1.38 -11.61
C PRO A 65 -0.79 2.34 -12.54
N GLN A 66 -1.60 3.20 -11.94
CA GLN A 66 -2.42 4.20 -12.61
C GLN A 66 -1.94 5.61 -12.24
N LEU A 67 -2.00 6.53 -13.20
CA LEU A 67 -1.85 7.96 -12.96
C LEU A 67 -3.25 8.57 -12.99
N LEU A 68 -3.65 9.14 -11.86
CA LEU A 68 -4.94 9.77 -11.69
C LEU A 68 -4.72 11.14 -11.06
N GLU A 69 -5.57 12.09 -11.45
CA GLU A 69 -5.59 13.44 -10.92
C GLU A 69 -6.87 13.68 -10.13
N GLY A 70 -6.84 14.67 -9.24
CA GLY A 70 -7.96 15.03 -8.38
C GLY A 70 -7.67 14.83 -6.91
N ARG A 71 -8.72 14.94 -6.09
CA ARG A 71 -8.60 14.73 -4.64
C ARG A 71 -8.36 13.25 -4.35
N ALA A 72 -7.70 12.97 -3.24
CA ALA A 72 -7.36 11.61 -2.83
C ALA A 72 -8.55 10.61 -2.86
N PRO A 73 -9.73 10.92 -2.28
CA PRO A 73 -10.86 9.97 -2.31
C PRO A 73 -11.41 9.72 -3.72
N ASP A 74 -11.36 10.74 -4.59
CA ASP A 74 -11.86 10.63 -5.97
C ASP A 74 -10.93 9.74 -6.80
N ALA A 75 -9.62 9.94 -6.68
CA ALA A 75 -8.61 9.12 -7.33
C ALA A 75 -8.63 7.66 -6.83
N LEU A 76 -8.79 7.44 -5.52
CA LEU A 76 -8.89 6.09 -4.94
C LEU A 76 -10.15 5.36 -5.44
N ARG A 77 -11.29 6.06 -5.55
CA ARG A 77 -12.55 5.49 -6.05
C ARG A 77 -12.43 5.09 -7.52
N GLU A 78 -11.87 5.97 -8.35
CA GLU A 78 -11.68 5.69 -9.77
C GLU A 78 -10.68 4.54 -9.98
N ALA A 79 -9.59 4.51 -9.22
CA ALA A 79 -8.64 3.39 -9.25
C ALA A 79 -9.33 2.07 -8.89
N TYR A 80 -10.10 2.07 -7.80
CA TYR A 80 -10.82 0.88 -7.35
C TYR A 80 -11.82 0.37 -8.39
N ARG A 81 -12.59 1.27 -9.03
CA ARG A 81 -13.50 0.94 -10.13
C ARG A 81 -12.75 0.28 -11.29
N GLN A 82 -11.65 0.89 -11.75
CA GLN A 82 -10.84 0.34 -12.84
C GLN A 82 -10.21 -1.02 -12.49
N TYR A 83 -9.82 -1.24 -11.22
CA TYR A 83 -9.35 -2.55 -10.77
C TYR A 83 -10.47 -3.58 -10.74
N GLN A 84 -11.67 -3.23 -10.27
CA GLN A 84 -12.84 -4.11 -10.29
C GLN A 84 -13.16 -4.56 -11.72
N ASP A 85 -13.15 -3.66 -12.70
CA ASP A 85 -13.39 -3.99 -14.10
C ASP A 85 -12.36 -5.00 -14.63
N LYS A 86 -11.08 -4.81 -14.30
CA LYS A 86 -10.00 -5.75 -14.68
C LYS A 86 -10.16 -7.11 -14.00
N PHE A 87 -10.47 -7.14 -12.71
CA PHE A 87 -10.69 -8.39 -11.98
C PHE A 87 -11.89 -9.16 -12.53
N ASN A 88 -12.98 -8.46 -12.86
CA ASN A 88 -14.15 -9.04 -13.50
C ASN A 88 -13.81 -9.63 -14.87
N ALA A 89 -13.07 -8.88 -15.71
CA ALA A 89 -12.63 -9.36 -17.01
C ALA A 89 -11.75 -10.62 -16.92
N LEU A 90 -10.90 -10.70 -15.89
CA LEU A 90 -10.05 -11.87 -15.62
C LEU A 90 -10.76 -12.97 -14.82
N ARG A 91 -12.02 -12.78 -14.43
CA ARG A 91 -12.79 -13.69 -13.55
C ARG A 91 -12.03 -14.02 -12.25
N LEU A 92 -11.33 -13.04 -11.70
CA LEU A 92 -10.59 -13.18 -10.44
C LEU A 92 -11.49 -12.79 -9.26
N PRO A 93 -11.86 -13.74 -8.38
CA PRO A 93 -12.70 -13.44 -7.23
C PRO A 93 -11.85 -12.86 -6.09
N LEU A 94 -11.63 -11.54 -6.10
CA LEU A 94 -10.97 -10.84 -5.00
C LEU A 94 -11.98 -10.29 -3.98
N PRO A 95 -11.67 -10.34 -2.68
CA PRO A 95 -12.52 -9.74 -1.66
C PRO A 95 -12.59 -8.22 -1.86
N ARG A 96 -13.74 -7.61 -1.53
CA ARG A 96 -13.86 -6.14 -1.54
C ARG A 96 -12.84 -5.53 -0.60
N LEU A 97 -12.29 -4.37 -0.98
CA LEU A 97 -11.48 -3.58 -0.05
C LEU A 97 -12.32 -3.17 1.16
N GLN A 98 -11.68 -3.20 2.32
CA GLN A 98 -12.22 -2.60 3.52
C GLN A 98 -12.44 -1.10 3.33
N ASN A 99 -13.32 -0.51 4.14
CA ASN A 99 -13.64 0.91 4.04
C ASN A 99 -12.58 1.85 4.64
N GLU A 100 -11.56 1.31 5.32
CA GLU A 100 -10.52 2.11 5.98
C GLU A 100 -9.23 2.16 5.16
N CYS A 101 -8.59 3.32 5.15
CA CYS A 101 -7.25 3.52 4.62
C CYS A 101 -6.33 4.17 5.66
N TRP A 102 -5.04 4.17 5.34
CA TRP A 102 -4.00 4.82 6.12
C TRP A 102 -3.18 5.73 5.22
N TRP A 103 -2.90 6.95 5.68
CA TRP A 103 -2.16 7.94 4.90
C TRP A 103 -1.25 8.81 5.77
N GLU A 104 -0.34 9.51 5.10
CA GLU A 104 0.52 10.52 5.70
C GLU A 104 0.11 11.91 5.22
N GLY A 105 0.34 12.92 6.05
CA GLY A 105 0.05 14.31 5.70
C GLY A 105 -1.44 14.61 5.55
N GLU A 106 -1.69 15.76 4.94
CA GLU A 106 -3.02 16.30 4.71
C GLU A 106 -3.43 16.08 3.25
N HIS A 107 -4.63 15.55 3.06
CA HIS A 107 -5.21 15.34 1.73
C HIS A 107 -6.66 15.81 1.73
N ASP A 108 -7.00 16.64 0.76
CA ASP A 108 -8.38 17.12 0.62
C ASP A 108 -9.36 15.95 0.45
N GLY A 109 -10.47 16.02 1.17
CA GLY A 109 -11.52 15.00 1.19
C GLY A 109 -11.23 13.76 2.05
N LEU A 110 -10.04 13.60 2.64
CA LEU A 110 -9.80 12.57 3.65
C LEU A 110 -9.90 13.16 5.06
N THR A 111 -10.61 12.46 5.95
CA THR A 111 -10.77 12.89 7.35
C THR A 111 -10.35 11.76 8.28
N ALA A 112 -9.33 12.03 9.11
CA ALA A 112 -8.84 11.07 10.07
C ALA A 112 -9.83 10.91 11.23
N ASN A 113 -10.18 9.68 11.57
CA ASN A 113 -10.87 9.35 12.82
C ASN A 113 -9.89 8.85 13.90
N LYS A 114 -8.66 8.49 13.49
CA LYS A 114 -7.60 8.01 14.36
C LYS A 114 -6.24 8.40 13.81
N ILE A 115 -5.31 8.70 14.71
CA ILE A 115 -3.91 8.95 14.39
C ILE A 115 -3.06 7.89 15.09
N LEU A 116 -2.22 7.19 14.31
CA LEU A 116 -1.29 6.18 14.78
C LEU A 116 0.14 6.72 14.76
N ARG A 117 0.98 6.26 15.67
CA ARG A 117 2.43 6.44 15.58
C ARG A 117 3.08 5.13 15.14
N ARG A 118 3.90 5.17 14.09
CA ARG A 118 4.62 4.00 13.58
C ARG A 118 6.11 4.30 13.48
N ARG A 119 6.94 3.31 13.79
CA ARG A 119 8.40 3.41 13.69
C ARG A 119 8.92 2.69 12.45
N ASP A 120 8.55 3.21 11.29
CA ASP A 120 8.87 2.65 9.98
C ASP A 120 9.35 3.72 8.97
N MET A 121 9.63 4.95 9.42
CA MET A 121 10.26 5.99 8.60
C MET A 121 11.75 5.67 8.41
N PRO A 122 12.24 5.34 7.20
CA PRO A 122 13.64 4.99 7.01
C PRO A 122 14.55 6.21 7.25
N LEU A 123 15.46 6.13 8.22
CA LEU A 123 16.43 7.20 8.52
C LEU A 123 17.81 6.90 7.92
N SER A 124 18.25 5.65 8.01
CA SER A 124 19.53 5.21 7.48
C SER A 124 19.46 3.77 7.02
N ARG A 125 19.63 3.56 5.71
CA ARG A 125 19.65 2.21 5.13
C ARG A 125 20.93 1.45 5.48
N GLN A 126 22.05 2.16 5.69
CA GLN A 126 23.34 1.59 6.05
C GLN A 126 23.33 1.05 7.49
N GLN A 127 22.73 1.81 8.41
CA GLN A 127 22.66 1.46 9.83
C GLN A 127 21.35 0.75 10.22
N TRP A 128 20.41 0.60 9.28
CA TRP A 128 19.07 0.06 9.53
C TRP A 128 18.30 0.80 10.64
N LEU A 129 18.34 2.13 10.59
CA LEU A 129 17.65 2.99 11.55
C LEU A 129 16.29 3.44 11.01
N PHE A 130 15.28 3.37 11.87
CA PHE A 130 13.91 3.79 11.58
C PHE A 130 13.42 4.78 12.63
N GLY A 131 12.85 5.87 12.16
CA GLY A 131 12.24 6.93 12.96
C GLY A 131 10.73 6.75 13.08
N GLU A 132 10.12 7.60 13.89
CA GLU A 132 8.67 7.63 14.06
C GLU A 132 8.01 8.54 13.02
N ARG A 133 6.83 8.13 12.54
CA ARG A 133 5.92 8.95 11.73
C ARG A 133 4.49 8.83 12.25
N SER A 134 3.72 9.89 12.02
CA SER A 134 2.28 9.90 12.25
C SER A 134 1.57 9.34 11.01
N VAL A 135 0.62 8.44 11.22
CA VAL A 135 -0.18 7.83 10.17
C VAL A 135 -1.65 8.06 10.51
N ASN A 136 -2.32 8.82 9.65
CA ASN A 136 -3.76 9.03 9.73
C ASN A 136 -4.48 7.73 9.35
N GLN A 137 -5.63 7.48 9.99
CA GLN A 137 -6.54 6.38 9.69
C GLN A 137 -7.96 6.96 9.60
N GLY A 138 -8.72 6.48 8.64
CA GLY A 138 -10.09 6.93 8.40
C GLY A 138 -10.71 6.27 7.17
N PRO A 139 -11.98 6.57 6.89
CA PRO A 139 -12.67 6.02 5.73
C PRO A 139 -12.13 6.65 4.43
N TRP A 140 -12.04 5.84 3.37
CA TRP A 140 -11.68 6.34 2.03
C TRP A 140 -12.85 6.35 1.04
N LEU A 141 -13.89 5.56 1.28
CA LEU A 141 -15.18 5.72 0.61
C LEU A 141 -16.07 6.55 1.53
N SER A 142 -16.49 7.73 1.06
CA SER A 142 -17.67 8.36 1.63
C SER A 142 -18.85 7.43 1.36
N LYS A 143 -19.73 7.23 2.35
CA LYS A 143 -21.07 6.72 2.05
C LYS A 143 -21.67 7.71 1.06
N GLU A 144 -22.02 7.25 -0.13
CA GLU A 144 -22.93 8.03 -0.97
C GLU A 144 -24.18 8.22 -0.12
N ASP A 145 -24.52 9.47 0.21
CA ASP A 145 -25.85 9.76 0.71
C ASP A 145 -26.80 9.28 -0.38
N ALA A 146 -27.66 8.32 -0.03
CA ALA A 146 -28.65 7.81 -0.96
C ALA A 146 -29.39 9.01 -1.56
N CYS A 147 -29.33 9.16 -2.88
CA CYS A 147 -30.11 10.17 -3.58
C CYS A 147 -31.59 9.86 -3.28
N ILE A 148 -32.17 10.60 -2.34
CA ILE A 148 -33.58 10.51 -1.94
C ILE A 148 -34.49 11.34 -2.85
N SER A 149 -34.05 11.67 -4.07
CA SER A 149 -34.94 12.29 -5.05
C SER A 149 -35.90 11.23 -5.58
N GLN A 150 -37.06 11.11 -4.93
CA GLN A 150 -38.25 10.55 -5.55
C GLN A 150 -38.81 11.63 -6.49
N GLU A 151 -38.95 11.31 -7.78
CA GLU A 151 -39.82 12.07 -8.68
C GLU A 151 -41.29 11.94 -8.26
#